data_AF-A0AA92IG41-F1
#
_entry.id   AF-A0AA92IG41-F1
#
_cell.length_a   1.000
_cell.length_b   1.000
_cell.length_c   1.000
_cell.angle_alpha   90.00
_cell.angle_beta   90.00
_cell.angle_gamma   90.00
#
_symmetry.space_group_name_H-M   'P 1'
#
loop_
_entity.id
_entity.type
_entity.pdbx_description
1 polymer ?
#
loop_
_entity_poly.entity_id
_entity_poly.type
_entity_poly.pdbx_seq_one_letter_code
_entity_poly.pdbx_strand_id
1 'polypeptide(L)' 'MKRQDDANRGAEILYAKYKGASLPKDTKKGLKDGSYARDGSPTTGRMTIEAYKGMSKTGHKPFKDKTPRMSWR' A
#
# COMPACT_ATOMS: atom_id res chain seq x y z
N MET A 1 12.27 6.19 3.33
CA MET A 1 11.55 7.00 4.35
C MET A 1 10.61 6.05 5.08
N LYS A 2 10.82 5.80 6.39
CA LYS A 2 10.13 4.74 7.17
C LYS A 2 8.61 4.65 6.92
N ARG A 3 7.91 5.79 6.87
CA ARG A 3 6.46 5.85 6.63
C ARG A 3 6.01 5.35 5.24
N GLN A 4 6.82 5.58 4.21
CA GLN A 4 6.55 5.08 2.86
C GLN A 4 6.67 3.55 2.82
N ASP A 5 7.71 3.01 3.46
CA ASP A 5 7.94 1.57 3.58
C ASP A 5 6.79 0.88 4.34
N ASP A 6 6.33 1.49 5.44
CA ASP A 6 5.18 1.02 6.21
C ASP A 6 3.88 1.04 5.39
N ALA A 7 3.65 2.12 4.63
CA ALA A 7 2.47 2.25 3.78
C ALA A 7 2.48 1.22 2.63
N ASN A 8 3.62 1.01 1.98
CA ASN A 8 3.78 0.00 0.93
C ASN A 8 3.52 -1.40 1.49
N ARG A 9 4.03 -1.71 2.67
CA ARG A 9 3.83 -3.02 3.29
C ARG A 9 2.39 -3.24 3.74
N GLY A 10 1.73 -2.18 4.21
CA GLY A 10 0.28 -2.20 4.45
C GLY A 10 -0.51 -2.50 3.18
N ALA A 11 -0.12 -1.89 2.05
CA ALA A 11 -0.76 -2.13 0.77
C ALA A 11 -0.55 -3.57 0.28
N GLU A 12 0.63 -4.17 0.49
CA GLU A 12 0.92 -5.59 0.20
C GLU A 12 0.02 -6.55 0.97
N ILE A 13 -0.18 -6.30 2.26
CA ILE A 13 -1.07 -7.12 3.08
C ILE A 13 -2.51 -7.02 2.56
N LEU A 14 -2.97 -5.79 2.27
CA LEU A 14 -4.31 -5.57 1.74
C LEU A 14 -4.49 -6.22 0.36
N TYR A 15 -3.49 -6.13 -0.51
CA TYR A 15 -3.54 -6.71 -1.86
C TYR A 15 -3.47 -8.23 -1.82
N ALA A 16 -2.73 -8.82 -0.88
CA ALA A 16 -2.76 -10.26 -0.67
C ALA A 16 -4.18 -10.74 -0.28
N LYS A 17 -4.88 -9.96 0.55
CA LYS A 17 -6.23 -10.28 1.05
C LYS A 17 -7.34 -10.04 0.03
N TYR A 18 -7.32 -8.89 -0.63
CA TYR A 18 -8.39 -8.44 -1.51
C TYR A 18 -8.07 -8.59 -3.00
N LYS A 19 -6.84 -8.98 -3.36
CA LYS A 19 -6.39 -9.26 -4.74
C LYS A 19 -6.70 -8.12 -5.73
N GLY A 20 -6.64 -6.87 -5.26
CA GLY A 20 -6.94 -5.70 -6.08
C GLY A 20 -8.43 -5.34 -6.17
N ALA A 21 -9.32 -6.07 -5.49
CA ALA A 21 -10.73 -5.69 -5.36
C ALA A 21 -10.89 -4.36 -4.58
N SER A 22 -12.09 -3.77 -4.65
CA SER A 22 -12.36 -2.56 -3.88
C SER A 22 -12.25 -2.82 -2.38
N LEU A 23 -11.44 -2.02 -1.67
CA LEU A 23 -11.35 -2.11 -0.21
C LEU A 23 -12.72 -1.81 0.43
N PRO A 24 -13.11 -2.58 1.46
CA PRO A 24 -14.30 -2.30 2.27
C PRO A 24 -14.29 -0.88 2.83
N LYS A 25 -15.48 -0.30 3.03
CA LYS A 25 -15.63 1.05 3.58
C LYS A 25 -14.98 1.17 4.96
N ASP A 26 -15.13 0.16 5.81
CA ASP A 26 -14.54 0.11 7.16
C ASP A 26 -13.01 0.08 7.10
N THR A 27 -12.44 -0.70 6.19
CA THR A 27 -10.98 -0.73 5.98
C THR A 27 -10.46 0.63 5.50
N LYS A 28 -11.15 1.30 4.58
CA LYS A 28 -10.78 2.66 4.16
C LYS A 28 -10.90 3.67 5.31
N LYS A 29 -11.94 3.55 6.15
CA LYS A 29 -12.15 4.44 7.30
C LYS A 29 -11.04 4.24 8.34
N GLY A 30 -10.77 3.01 8.78
CA GLY A 30 -9.71 2.72 9.74
C GLY A 30 -8.30 3.07 9.24
N LEU A 31 -8.05 3.01 7.92
CA LEU A 31 -6.81 3.53 7.34
C LEU A 31 -6.77 5.07 7.37
N LYS A 32 -7.88 5.75 7.06
CA LYS A 32 -7.95 7.22 7.11
C LYS A 32 -7.82 7.79 8.53
N ASP A 33 -8.34 7.07 9.52
CA ASP A 33 -8.19 7.38 10.95
C ASP A 33 -6.80 7.02 11.49
N GLY A 34 -6.03 6.19 10.76
CA GLY A 34 -4.73 5.71 11.20
C GLY A 34 -4.78 4.43 12.05
N SER A 35 -5.95 4.02 12.53
CA SER A 35 -6.14 2.80 13.34
C SER A 35 -5.67 1.51 12.65
N TYR A 36 -5.74 1.46 11.31
CA TYR A 36 -5.24 0.34 10.50
C TYR A 36 -3.90 0.63 9.84
N ALA A 37 -3.32 1.82 10.07
CA ALA A 37 -1.97 2.11 9.65
C ALA A 37 -0.98 1.46 10.61
N ARG A 38 0.13 0.97 10.09
CA ARG A 38 1.14 0.24 10.87
C ARG A 38 1.78 1.07 11.99
N ASP A 39 1.85 2.37 11.76
CA ASP A 39 2.38 3.41 12.64
C ASP A 39 1.27 4.12 13.46
N GLY A 40 0.00 3.72 13.29
CA GLY A 40 -1.13 4.43 13.87
C GLY A 40 -1.42 5.80 13.23
N SER A 41 -0.62 6.23 12.25
CA SER A 41 -0.77 7.54 11.63
C SER A 41 -1.78 7.56 10.47
N PRO A 42 -2.71 8.52 10.46
CA PRO A 42 -3.65 8.71 9.35
C PRO A 42 -2.94 9.05 8.03
N THR A 43 -1.78 9.69 8.09
CA THR A 43 -0.95 9.99 6.90
C THR A 43 -0.46 8.70 6.25
N THR A 44 0.10 7.78 7.05
CA THR A 44 0.57 6.47 6.58
C THR A 44 -0.59 5.64 6.01
N GLY A 45 -1.77 5.70 6.64
CA GLY A 45 -2.95 5.00 6.14
C GLY A 45 -3.49 5.55 4.82
N ARG A 46 -3.47 6.88 4.60
CA ARG A 46 -3.79 7.48 3.29
C ARG A 46 -2.81 7.02 2.22
N MET A 47 -1.50 7.05 2.50
CA MET A 47 -0.47 6.54 1.59
C MET A 47 -0.68 5.06 1.25
N THR A 48 -1.11 4.26 2.23
CA THR A 48 -1.43 2.84 2.05
C THR A 48 -2.58 2.64 1.06
N ILE A 49 -3.65 3.45 1.16
CA ILE A 49 -4.79 3.40 0.24
C ILE A 49 -4.35 3.76 -1.19
N GLU A 50 -3.52 4.79 -1.35
CA GLU A 50 -3.00 5.19 -2.66
C GLU A 50 -2.09 4.13 -3.26
N ALA A 51 -1.18 3.55 -2.47
CA ALA A 51 -0.32 2.45 -2.89
C ALA A 51 -1.15 1.21 -3.32
N TYR A 52 -2.20 0.87 -2.55
CA TYR A 52 -3.12 -0.22 -2.89
C TYR A 52 -3.90 0.04 -4.19
N LYS A 53 -4.37 1.27 -4.40
CA LYS A 53 -5.05 1.66 -5.63
C LYS A 53 -4.10 1.61 -6.82
N GLY A 54 -2.83 1.98 -6.61
CA GLY A 54 -1.74 1.78 -7.56
C GLY A 54 -1.60 0.29 -7.95
N MET A 55 -1.48 -0.61 -6.96
CA MET A 55 -1.41 -2.07 -7.17
C MET A 55 -2.57 -2.60 -8.00
N SER A 56 -3.79 -2.23 -7.59
CA SER A 56 -5.02 -2.70 -8.22
C SER A 56 -5.09 -2.30 -9.69
N LYS A 57 -4.59 -1.11 -10.05
CA LYS A 57 -4.59 -0.61 -11.43
C LYS A 57 -3.47 -1.18 -12.29
N THR A 58 -2.27 -1.38 -11.75
CA THR A 58 -1.10 -1.78 -12.55
C THR A 58 -0.83 -3.29 -12.53
N GLY A 59 -1.47 -4.04 -11.63
CA GLY A 59 -1.16 -5.45 -11.40
C GLY A 59 0.23 -5.70 -10.78
N HIS A 60 0.98 -4.63 -10.47
CA HIS A 60 2.36 -4.68 -9.98
C HIS A 60 2.46 -4.20 -8.53
N LYS A 61 3.41 -4.78 -7.78
CA LYS A 61 3.73 -4.35 -6.41
C LYS A 61 4.22 -2.88 -6.41
N PRO A 62 3.61 -1.94 -5.67
CA PRO A 62 4.01 -0.58 -5.46
C PRO A 62 5.35 -0.67 -4.79
N PHE A 63 6.29 -0.03 -5.45
CA PHE A 63 7.57 0.34 -4.87
C PHE A 63 8.61 -0.76 -4.63
N LYS A 64 8.37 -2.04 -4.96
CA LYS A 64 9.51 -2.99 -5.09
C LYS A 64 10.11 -3.06 -6.49
N ASP A 65 9.36 -2.70 -7.54
CA ASP A 65 9.85 -2.72 -8.93
C ASP A 65 9.97 -1.32 -9.54
N LYS A 66 10.61 -0.39 -8.83
CA LYS A 66 11.18 0.83 -9.44
C LYS A 66 12.69 0.95 -9.24
N THR A 67 13.35 -0.05 -8.67
CA THR A 67 14.77 -0.25 -8.98
C THR A 67 14.83 -0.73 -10.43
N PRO A 68 15.47 -0.01 -11.36
CA PRO A 68 15.80 -0.64 -12.63
C PRO A 68 16.54 -1.92 -12.26
N ARG A 69 16.06 -3.07 -12.72
CA ARG A 69 16.90 -4.25 -12.79
C ARG A 69 18.05 -3.80 -13.69
N MET A 70 19.16 -3.34 -13.10
CA MET A 70 20.41 -3.27 -13.81
C MET A 70 20.63 -4.71 -14.26
N SER A 71 20.29 -4.97 -15.52
CA SER A 71 20.88 -6.05 -16.26
C SER A 71 22.38 -5.79 -16.18
N TRP A 72 23.05 -6.44 -15.25
CA TRP A 72 24.49 -6.61 -15.32
C TRP A 72 24.74 -7.38 -16.61
N ARG A 73 25.07 -6.59 -17.62
CA ARG A 73 25.78 -7.03 -18.81
C ARG A 73 27.26 -7.11 -18.48
#